data_AF-A0A7V6J2F7-F1
#
_entry.id   AF-A0A7V6J2F7-F1
#
_cell.length_a   1.000
_cell.length_b   1.000
_cell.length_c   1.000
_cell.angle_alpha   90.00
_cell.angle_beta   90.00
_cell.angle_gamma   90.00
#
_symmetry.space_group_name_H-M   'P 1'
#
loop_
_entity.id
_entity.type
_entity.pdbx_description
1 polymer ?
#
loop_
_entity_poly.entity_id
_entity_poly.type
_entity_poly.pdbx_seq_one_letter_code
_entity_poly.pdbx_strand_id
1 'polypeptide(L)' 'MLIDILLAVGGLLVGGILGFFISRNLFMNQMKKNPPINEKMIRAMFLQMGRKPSETQIRQVMNSMNKHK' A
#
# COMPACT_ATOMS: atom_id res chain seq x y z
N MET A 1 12.30 37.77 -16.95
CA MET A 1 11.05 37.76 -16.17
C MET A 1 10.08 36.66 -16.61
N LEU A 2 9.53 36.65 -17.84
CA LEU A 2 8.56 35.62 -18.27
C LEU A 2 9.17 34.22 -18.42
N ILE A 3 10.40 34.12 -18.94
CA ILE A 3 11.13 32.85 -19.11
C ILE A 3 11.46 32.21 -17.76
N ASP A 4 11.82 33.04 -16.76
CA ASP A 4 12.14 32.57 -15.40
C ASP A 4 10.91 31.97 -14.71
N ILE A 5 9.75 32.59 -14.90
CA ILE A 5 8.45 32.07 -14.41
C ILE A 5 8.10 30.75 -15.10
N LEU A 6 8.33 30.66 -16.42
CA LEU A 6 8.06 29.44 -17.18
C LEU A 6 8.95 28.27 -16.74
N LEU A 7 10.24 28.53 -16.48
CA LEU A 7 11.18 27.55 -15.95
C LEU A 7 10.84 27.13 -14.51
N ALA A 8 10.41 28.07 -13.66
CA ALA A 8 9.98 27.77 -12.29
C ALA A 8 8.74 26.86 -12.28
N VAL A 9 7.74 27.16 -13.12
CA VAL A 9 6.53 26.34 -13.25
C VAL A 9 6.84 24.98 -13.89
N GLY A 10 7.67 24.96 -14.94
CA GLY A 10 8.12 23.73 -15.58
C GLY A 10 8.90 22.82 -14.64
N GLY A 11 9.81 23.38 -13.83
CA GLY A 11 10.57 22.66 -12.81
C GLY A 11 9.68 22.07 -11.72
N LEU A 12 8.64 22.79 -11.28
CA LEU A 12 7.64 22.27 -10.34
C LEU A 12 6.82 21.11 -10.92
N LEU A 13 6.41 21.21 -12.18
CA LEU A 13 5.66 20.14 -12.85
C LEU A 13 6.53 18.89 -13.03
N VAL A 14 7.76 19.06 -13.53
CA VAL A 14 8.69 17.94 -13.74
C VAL A 14 9.09 17.32 -12.40
N GLY A 15 9.40 18.13 -11.38
CA GLY A 15 9.70 17.67 -10.03
C GLY A 15 8.53 16.96 -9.36
N GLY A 16 7.30 17.46 -9.54
CA GLY A 16 6.08 16.83 -9.02
C GLY A 16 5.81 15.46 -9.67
N ILE A 17 5.95 15.36 -10.99
CA ILE A 17 5.77 14.11 -11.73
C ILE A 17 6.82 13.09 -11.31
N LEU A 18 8.11 13.47 -11.33
CA LEU A 18 9.20 12.59 -10.92
C LEU A 18 9.06 12.15 -9.45
N GLY A 19 8.73 13.09 -8.56
CA GLY A 19 8.51 12.81 -7.14
C GLY A 19 7.34 11.85 -6.90
N PHE A 20 6.25 11.99 -7.66
CA PHE A 20 5.09 11.09 -7.58
C PHE A 20 5.45 9.67 -8.00
N PHE A 21 6.13 9.51 -9.15
CA PHE A 21 6.52 8.19 -9.65
C PHE A 21 7.50 7.47 -8.71
N ILE A 22 8.51 8.19 -8.20
CA ILE A 22 9.47 7.63 -7.25
C ILE A 22 8.76 7.20 -5.96
N SER A 23 7.95 8.10 -5.38
CA SER A 23 7.20 7.82 -4.16
C SER A 23 6.28 6.62 -4.35
N ARG A 24 5.54 6.56 -5.47
CA ARG A 24 4.66 5.42 -5.81
C ARG A 24 5.42 4.10 -5.81
N ASN A 25 6.60 4.05 -6.45
CA ASN A 25 7.41 2.83 -6.48
C ASN A 25 7.91 2.43 -5.09
N LEU A 26 8.35 3.40 -4.27
CA LEU A 26 8.78 3.16 -2.89
C LEU A 26 7.62 2.63 -2.02
N PHE A 27 6.44 3.23 -2.12
CA PHE A 27 5.24 2.78 -1.40
C PHE A 27 4.83 1.36 -1.80
N MET A 28 4.81 1.06 -3.10
CA MET A 28 4.51 -0.28 -3.60
C MET A 28 5.52 -1.33 -3.11
N ASN A 29 6.80 -0.98 -3.10
CA ASN A 29 7.84 -1.88 -2.59
C ASN A 29 7.73 -2.10 -1.08
N GLN A 30 7.37 -1.07 -0.30
CA GLN A 30 7.08 -1.23 1.12
C GLN A 30 5.88 -2.15 1.38
N MET A 31 4.78 -1.98 0.65
CA MET A 31 3.58 -2.85 0.79
C MET A 31 3.85 -4.30 0.39
N LYS A 32 4.81 -4.56 -0.50
CA LYS A 32 5.26 -5.92 -0.82
C LYS A 32 6.08 -6.54 0.31
N LYS A 33 6.95 -5.76 0.97
CA LYS A 33 7.78 -6.22 2.08
C LYS A 33 7.00 -6.41 3.38
N ASN A 34 6.05 -5.50 3.66
CA ASN A 34 5.15 -5.55 4.82
C ASN A 34 3.70 -5.58 4.31
N PRO A 35 3.14 -6.77 4.02
CA PRO A 35 1.79 -6.88 3.50
C PRO A 35 0.78 -6.30 4.52
N PRO A 36 -0.24 -5.59 4.04
CA PRO A 36 -1.21 -4.90 4.90
C PRO A 36 -2.08 -5.86 5.72
N ILE A 37 -2.16 -7.14 5.34
CA ILE A 37 -2.93 -8.16 6.05
C ILE A 37 -2.02 -9.37 6.31
N ASN A 38 -1.96 -9.80 7.56
CA ASN A 38 -1.26 -11.02 7.99
C ASN A 38 -2.19 -11.91 8.83
N GLU A 39 -1.76 -13.13 9.14
CA GLU A 39 -2.55 -14.10 9.93
C GLU A 39 -2.96 -13.57 11.31
N LYS A 40 -2.11 -12.77 11.97
CA LYS A 40 -2.40 -12.17 13.28
C LYS A 40 -3.50 -11.12 13.18
N MET A 41 -3.52 -10.30 12.14
CA MET A 41 -4.60 -9.34 11.87
C MET A 41 -5.92 -10.04 11.59
N ILE A 42 -5.90 -11.10 10.77
CA ILE A 42 -7.10 -11.91 10.50
C ILE A 42 -7.61 -12.51 11.82
N ARG A 43 -6.72 -13.04 12.66
CA ARG A 43 -7.10 -13.55 13.99
C ARG A 43 -7.71 -12.45 14.87
N ALA A 44 -7.08 -11.29 14.95
CA ALA A 44 -7.60 -10.16 15.71
C ALA A 44 -8.98 -9.72 15.20
N MET A 45 -9.20 -9.72 13.87
CA MET A 45 -10.49 -9.44 13.26
C MET A 45 -11.57 -10.45 13.69
N PHE A 46 -11.27 -11.75 13.68
CA PHE A 46 -12.21 -12.76 14.17
C PHE A 46 -12.51 -12.60 15.67
N LEU A 47 -11.47 -12.32 16.47
CA LEU A 47 -11.63 -12.10 17.91
C LEU A 47 -12.49 -10.85 18.20
N GLN A 48 -12.37 -9.77 17.41
CA GLN A 48 -13.23 -8.58 17.52
C GLN A 48 -14.70 -8.91 17.24
N MET A 49 -14.97 -9.92 16.41
CA MET A 49 -16.32 -10.42 16.14
C MET A 49 -16.80 -11.46 17.17
N GLY A 50 -16.05 -11.67 18.27
CA GLY A 50 -16.37 -12.68 19.28
C GLY A 50 -16.22 -14.13 18.80
N ARG A 51 -15.55 -14.34 17.65
CA ARG A 51 -15.30 -15.69 17.11
C ARG A 51 -13.87 -16.11 17.39
N LYS A 52 -13.69 -17.34 17.85
CA LYS A 52 -12.37 -17.99 17.95
C LYS A 52 -12.10 -18.76 16.64
N PRO A 53 -11.28 -18.24 15.71
CA PRO A 53 -11.05 -18.89 14.43
C PRO A 53 -10.10 -20.09 14.56
N SER A 54 -10.20 -21.07 13.66
CA SER A 54 -9.18 -22.12 13.51
C SER A 54 -8.01 -21.64 12.62
N GLU A 55 -6.82 -22.23 12.78
CA GLU A 55 -5.66 -21.92 11.93
C GLU A 55 -5.92 -22.20 10.44
N THR A 56 -6.75 -23.21 10.15
CA THR A 56 -7.17 -23.53 8.78
C THR A 56 -8.06 -22.46 8.17
N GLN A 57 -9.00 -21.90 8.95
CA GLN A 57 -9.84 -20.78 8.51
C GLN A 57 -9.03 -19.50 8.31
N ILE A 58 -8.08 -19.22 9.19
CA ILE A 58 -7.17 -18.06 9.05
C ILE A 58 -6.40 -18.17 7.73
N ARG A 59 -5.83 -19.34 7.43
CA ARG A 59 -5.09 -19.58 6.17
C ARG A 59 -5.99 -19.48 4.93
N GLN A 60 -7.22 -19.99 4.99
CA GLN A 60 -8.18 -19.86 3.89
C GLN A 60 -8.50 -18.39 3.58
N VAL A 61 -8.74 -17.58 4.62
CA VAL A 61 -9.00 -16.15 4.46
C VAL A 61 -7.76 -15.39 3.99
N MET A 62 -6.57 -15.74 4.49
CA MET A 62 -5.31 -15.14 4.03
C MET A 62 -5.10 -15.41 2.53
N ASN A 63 -5.34 -16.64 2.10
CA ASN A 63 -5.24 -17.04 0.69
C ASN A 63 -6.29 -16.37 -0.20
N SER A 64 -7.51 -16.14 0.30
CA SER A 64 -8.53 -15.40 -0.46
C SER A 64 -8.16 -13.92 -0.60
N MET A 65 -7.59 -13.31 0.43
CA MET A 65 -7.10 -11.93 0.37
C MET A 65 -5.93 -11.77 -0.62
N ASN A 66 -5.02 -12.74 -0.69
CA ASN A 66 -3.92 -12.72 -1.67
C ASN A 66 -4.38 -12.94 -3.11
N LYS A 67 -5.50 -13.64 -3.34
CA LYS A 67 -6.06 -13.85 -4.68
C LYS A 67 -6.62 -12.58 -5.32
N HIS A 68 -6.84 -11.53 -4.53
CA HIS A 68 -7.36 -10.23 -5.01
C HIS A 68 -6.26 -9.17 -5.22
N LYS A 69 -4.98 -9.58 -5.25
CA LYS A 69 -3.84 -8.68 -5.45
C LYS A 69 -3.47 -8.51 -6.92
#